data_AF-A0AAV3WFS3-F1
#
_entry.id   AF-A0AAV3WFS3-F1
#
_cell.length_a   1.000
_cell.length_b   1.000
_cell.length_c   1.000
_cell.angle_alpha   90.00
_cell.angle_beta   90.00
_cell.angle_gamma   90.00
#
_symmetry.space_group_name_H-M   'P 1'
#
loop_
_entity.id
_entity.type
_entity.pdbx_description
1 polymer ?
#
loop_
_entity_poly.entity_id
_entity_poly.type
_entity_poly.pdbx_seq_one_letter_code
_entity_poly.pdbx_strand_id
1 'polypeptide(L)'
;MQRESYPIYKVSKTFSKKSLADEWIKRTEAEIELNPKKMLNPQEKLKHATLADFIKRYLEEADNFARTKTWSLNNIASLEISEKNIYSLTRQDFADFAITRRKGDPLKGTEGVAPFTALKDLGHIKAVLIHVEHVWGEPLEEVVVEYDKALTGLRKSRIVTKSKTRDRLPTFEELQALTTHFYKNWKHKLNLYLCI
;
A
#
# COMPACT_ATOMS: atom_id res chain seq x y z
N MET A 1 -23.75 -19.10 33.15
CA MET A 1 -22.78 -20.08 33.66
C MET A 1 -21.56 -20.01 32.78
N GLN A 2 -20.38 -19.83 33.36
CA GLN A 2 -19.13 -19.75 32.61
C GLN A 2 -18.63 -21.18 32.41
N ARG A 3 -18.58 -21.66 31.16
CA ARG A 3 -17.95 -22.94 30.84
C ARG A 3 -16.44 -22.72 30.87
N GLU A 4 -15.73 -23.56 31.60
CA GLU A 4 -14.31 -23.42 31.98
C GLU A 4 -13.33 -23.37 30.79
N SER A 5 -13.81 -23.69 29.58
CA SER A 5 -13.06 -23.66 28.33
C SER A 5 -13.31 -22.41 27.45
N TYR A 6 -14.18 -21.47 27.85
CA TYR A 6 -14.53 -20.30 27.03
C TYR A 6 -14.17 -18.96 27.71
N PRO A 7 -13.57 -18.00 26.98
CA PRO A 7 -13.18 -16.70 27.53
C PRO A 7 -14.39 -15.82 27.91
N ILE A 8 -14.14 -14.76 28.69
CA ILE A 8 -15.17 -13.92 29.32
C ILE A 8 -15.91 -13.08 28.27
N TYR A 9 -17.12 -13.50 27.89
CA TYR A 9 -18.06 -12.72 27.05
C TYR A 9 -19.27 -12.26 27.87
N LYS A 10 -19.55 -10.95 27.92
CA LYS A 10 -20.67 -10.37 28.69
C LYS A 10 -21.46 -9.38 27.84
N VAL A 11 -22.73 -9.71 27.56
CA VAL A 11 -23.71 -8.81 26.92
C VAL A 11 -25.03 -8.89 27.69
N SER A 12 -25.67 -7.75 27.93
CA SER A 12 -26.99 -7.65 28.55
C SER A 12 -27.99 -7.01 27.57
N LYS A 13 -29.23 -7.53 27.57
CA LYS A 13 -30.34 -6.97 26.79
C LYS A 13 -31.65 -7.15 27.56
N THR A 14 -32.49 -6.12 27.58
CA THR A 14 -33.78 -6.11 28.26
C THR A 14 -34.91 -6.47 27.31
N PHE A 15 -35.87 -7.28 27.77
CA PHE A 15 -37.01 -7.74 26.98
C PHE A 15 -38.33 -7.50 27.72
N SER A 16 -39.39 -7.20 26.98
CA SER A 16 -40.74 -7.02 27.53
C SER A 16 -41.46 -8.34 27.83
N LYS A 17 -41.05 -9.44 27.20
CA LYS A 17 -41.64 -10.78 27.38
C LYS A 17 -40.54 -11.83 27.59
N LYS A 18 -40.82 -12.80 28.48
CA LYS A 18 -39.90 -13.92 28.76
C LYS A 18 -39.58 -14.76 27.52
N SER A 19 -40.57 -15.01 26.66
CA SER A 19 -40.37 -15.81 25.44
C SER A 19 -39.32 -15.19 24.49
N LEU A 20 -39.30 -13.86 24.37
CA LEU A 20 -38.31 -13.15 23.57
C LEU A 20 -36.90 -13.23 24.17
N ALA A 21 -36.80 -13.23 25.50
CA ALA A 21 -35.52 -13.42 26.19
C ALA A 21 -34.98 -14.85 25.95
N ASP A 22 -35.84 -15.86 26.06
CA ASP A 22 -35.45 -17.26 25.84
C ASP A 22 -35.01 -17.52 24.39
N GLU A 23 -35.72 -16.96 23.41
CA GLU A 23 -35.32 -17.02 21.99
C GLU A 23 -34.00 -16.28 21.72
N TRP A 24 -33.81 -15.12 22.34
CA TRP A 24 -32.56 -14.37 22.21
C TRP A 24 -31.37 -15.13 22.79
N ILE A 25 -31.52 -15.75 23.96
CA ILE A 25 -30.48 -16.59 24.57
C ILE A 25 -30.11 -17.73 23.63
N LYS A 26 -31.10 -18.48 23.11
CA LYS A 26 -30.86 -19.61 22.19
C LYS A 26 -30.19 -19.18 20.90
N ARG A 27 -30.61 -18.05 20.30
CA ARG A 27 -29.99 -17.53 19.07
C ARG A 27 -28.56 -17.08 19.32
N THR A 28 -28.32 -16.38 20.42
CA THR A 28 -26.97 -15.91 20.80
C THR A 28 -26.06 -17.10 21.08
N GLU A 29 -26.54 -18.12 21.80
CA GLU A 29 -25.76 -19.34 22.09
C GLU A 29 -25.41 -20.10 20.80
N ALA A 30 -26.36 -20.27 19.88
CA ALA A 30 -26.09 -20.89 18.58
C ALA A 30 -25.11 -20.07 17.73
N GLU A 31 -25.19 -18.74 17.77
CA GLU A 31 -24.22 -17.86 17.09
C GLU A 31 -22.80 -17.97 17.69
N ILE A 32 -22.69 -18.09 19.02
CA ILE A 32 -21.42 -18.30 19.73
C ILE A 32 -20.81 -19.66 19.37
N GLU A 33 -21.61 -20.73 19.33
CA GLU A 33 -21.15 -22.06 18.95
C GLU A 33 -20.70 -22.13 17.49
N LEU A 34 -21.41 -21.47 16.58
CA LEU A 34 -21.06 -21.42 15.15
C LEU A 34 -19.83 -20.55 14.87
N ASN A 35 -19.63 -19.47 15.61
CA ASN A 35 -18.55 -18.52 15.37
C ASN A 35 -17.92 -17.99 16.66
N PRO A 36 -17.20 -18.84 17.43
CA PRO A 36 -16.59 -18.42 18.69
C PRO A 36 -15.62 -17.24 18.49
N LYS A 37 -14.95 -17.17 17.33
CA LYS A 37 -14.03 -16.07 16.95
C LYS A 37 -14.72 -14.74 16.63
N LYS A 38 -15.93 -14.71 16.09
CA LYS A 38 -16.61 -13.44 15.74
C LYS A 38 -17.05 -12.62 16.96
N MET A 39 -17.29 -13.28 18.10
CA MET A 39 -17.73 -12.61 19.34
C MET A 39 -16.57 -12.28 20.29
N LEU A 40 -15.35 -12.75 19.98
CA LEU A 40 -14.13 -12.55 20.76
C LEU A 40 -13.62 -11.09 20.73
N ASN A 41 -13.92 -10.30 19.71
CA ASN A 41 -13.48 -8.90 19.61
C ASN A 41 -14.37 -8.06 18.67
N PRO A 42 -15.14 -7.08 19.15
CA PRO A 42 -15.69 -6.01 18.30
C PRO A 42 -14.58 -5.22 17.57
N GLN A 43 -13.37 -5.23 18.12
CA GLN A 43 -12.14 -4.72 17.48
C GLN A 43 -11.62 -5.60 16.32
N GLU A 44 -12.07 -6.85 16.15
CA GLU A 44 -11.60 -7.70 15.04
C GLU A 44 -12.20 -7.33 13.69
N LYS A 45 -13.35 -6.65 13.66
CA LYS A 45 -13.85 -6.05 12.41
C LYS A 45 -12.94 -4.93 11.88
N LEU A 46 -12.23 -4.23 12.77
CA LEU A 46 -11.17 -3.28 12.41
C LEU A 46 -9.87 -4.01 11.99
N LYS A 47 -9.72 -5.32 12.25
CA LYS A 47 -8.42 -6.01 12.14
C LYS A 47 -8.10 -6.70 10.81
N HIS A 48 -8.98 -6.65 9.81
CA HIS A 48 -8.73 -7.34 8.53
C HIS A 48 -8.63 -6.43 7.30
N ALA A 49 -8.70 -5.11 7.47
CA ALA A 49 -8.49 -4.20 6.35
C ALA A 49 -6.99 -4.06 6.09
N THR A 50 -6.55 -4.60 4.95
CA THR A 50 -5.14 -4.58 4.56
C THR A 50 -4.80 -3.27 3.86
N LEU A 51 -3.52 -2.91 3.84
CA LEU A 51 -3.08 -1.76 3.04
C LEU A 51 -3.43 -1.96 1.54
N ALA A 52 -3.43 -3.20 1.02
CA ALA A 52 -3.85 -3.50 -0.34
C ALA A 52 -5.32 -3.10 -0.60
N ASP A 53 -6.22 -3.36 0.36
CA ASP A 53 -7.64 -3.04 0.22
C ASP A 53 -7.85 -1.53 0.15
N PHE A 54 -7.17 -0.78 1.01
CA PHE A 54 -7.23 0.68 0.99
C PHE A 54 -6.57 1.28 -0.25
N ILE A 55 -5.50 0.67 -0.78
CA ILE A 55 -4.92 1.09 -2.07
C ILE A 55 -5.92 0.90 -3.21
N LYS A 56 -6.61 -0.24 -3.27
CA LYS A 56 -7.61 -0.51 -4.32
C LYS A 56 -8.76 0.48 -4.24
N ARG A 57 -9.33 0.67 -3.05
CA ARG A 57 -10.39 1.66 -2.82
C ARG A 57 -9.92 3.08 -3.19
N TYR A 58 -8.67 3.43 -2.90
CA TYR A 58 -8.09 4.73 -3.23
C TYR A 58 -7.93 4.92 -4.75
N LEU A 59 -7.66 3.84 -5.49
CA LEU A 59 -7.62 3.87 -6.96
C LEU A 59 -9.01 3.95 -7.58
N GLU A 60 -10.04 3.36 -6.96
CA GLU A 60 -11.43 3.38 -7.42
C GLU A 60 -12.08 4.75 -7.25
N GLU A 61 -11.79 5.46 -6.16
CA GLU A 61 -12.41 6.76 -5.86
C GLU A 61 -11.80 7.92 -6.67
N ALA A 62 -10.60 7.73 -7.22
CA ALA A 62 -9.90 8.81 -7.91
C ALA A 62 -10.21 8.85 -9.40
N ASP A 63 -10.84 9.94 -9.84
CA ASP A 63 -10.96 10.25 -11.26
C ASP A 63 -9.57 10.53 -11.87
N ASN A 64 -9.12 9.61 -12.74
CA ASN A 64 -7.96 9.77 -13.64
C ASN A 64 -6.59 10.04 -12.98
N PHE A 65 -6.12 9.15 -12.10
CA PHE A 65 -4.69 9.15 -11.80
C PHE A 65 -3.83 8.88 -13.04
N ALA A 66 -2.71 9.61 -13.14
CA ALA A 66 -1.73 9.38 -14.20
C ALA A 66 -1.25 7.92 -14.19
N ARG A 67 -1.07 7.33 -15.38
CA ARG A 67 -0.67 5.92 -15.59
C ARG A 67 0.42 5.44 -14.65
N THR A 68 1.46 6.27 -14.44
CA THR A 68 2.59 5.92 -13.57
C THR A 68 2.17 5.76 -12.11
N LYS A 69 1.31 6.63 -11.57
CA LYS A 69 0.85 6.54 -10.18
C LYS A 69 0.00 5.29 -9.99
N THR A 70 -0.92 5.01 -10.92
CA THR A 70 -1.77 3.81 -10.90
C THR A 70 -0.92 2.54 -10.96
N TRP A 71 0.07 2.48 -11.85
CA TRP A 71 0.98 1.34 -11.94
C TRP A 71 1.79 1.16 -10.64
N SER A 72 2.34 2.24 -10.08
CA SER A 72 3.08 2.18 -8.81
C SER A 72 2.21 1.68 -7.65
N LEU A 73 0.98 2.18 -7.50
CA LEU A 73 0.07 1.76 -6.44
C LEU A 73 -0.35 0.30 -6.60
N ASN A 74 -0.69 -0.16 -7.80
CA ASN A 74 -0.98 -1.57 -8.06
C ASN A 74 0.22 -2.47 -7.77
N ASN A 75 1.43 -2.05 -8.15
CA ASN A 75 2.65 -2.78 -7.81
C ASN A 75 2.90 -2.81 -6.29
N ILE A 76 2.61 -1.73 -5.56
CA ILE A 76 2.70 -1.73 -4.09
C ILE A 76 1.68 -2.68 -3.49
N ALA A 77 0.45 -2.70 -4.00
CA ALA A 77 -0.63 -3.57 -3.52
C ALA A 77 -0.32 -5.07 -3.67
N SER A 78 0.57 -5.46 -4.60
CA SER A 78 1.02 -6.85 -4.76
C SER A 78 2.23 -7.24 -3.90
N LEU A 79 2.73 -6.34 -3.05
CA LEU A 79 3.90 -6.60 -2.20
C LEU A 79 3.49 -6.97 -0.76
N GLU A 80 4.39 -7.64 -0.06
CA GLU A 80 4.17 -8.19 1.29
C GLU A 80 3.76 -7.14 2.34
N ILE A 81 4.22 -5.88 2.20
CA ILE A 81 3.77 -4.79 3.10
C ILE A 81 2.25 -4.56 2.99
N SER A 82 1.69 -4.77 1.81
CA SER A 82 0.28 -4.48 1.52
C SER A 82 -0.67 -5.56 2.04
N GLU A 83 -0.16 -6.75 2.35
CA GLU A 83 -0.92 -7.84 2.99
C GLU A 83 -1.11 -7.59 4.49
N LYS A 84 -0.27 -6.73 5.09
CA LYS A 84 -0.37 -6.38 6.50
C LYS A 84 -1.59 -5.50 6.75
N ASN A 85 -2.13 -5.63 7.95
CA ASN A 85 -3.18 -4.75 8.44
C ASN A 85 -2.63 -3.31 8.52
N ILE A 86 -3.35 -2.38 7.90
CA ILE A 86 -2.94 -0.97 7.79
C ILE A 86 -2.78 -0.30 9.17
N TYR A 87 -3.62 -0.66 10.15
CA TYR A 87 -3.65 -0.09 11.49
C TYR A 87 -2.48 -0.56 12.36
N SER A 88 -1.80 -1.64 11.97
CA SER A 88 -0.67 -2.19 12.70
C SER A 88 0.68 -1.93 12.03
N LEU A 89 0.72 -1.11 10.98
CA LEU A 89 1.96 -0.81 10.28
C LEU A 89 2.89 0.03 11.17
N THR A 90 4.09 -0.47 11.36
CA THR A 90 5.13 0.14 12.19
C THR A 90 6.25 0.74 11.34
N ARG A 91 7.13 1.53 11.97
CA ARG A 91 8.32 2.05 11.29
C ARG A 91 9.23 0.96 10.71
N GLN A 92 9.26 -0.23 11.33
CA GLN A 92 10.04 -1.36 10.83
C GLN A 92 9.48 -1.87 9.52
N ASP A 93 8.16 -1.98 9.40
CA ASP A 93 7.50 -2.43 8.17
C ASP A 93 7.84 -1.52 6.97
N PHE A 94 7.78 -0.20 7.18
CA PHE A 94 8.14 0.78 6.14
C PHE A 94 9.64 0.75 5.80
N ALA A 95 10.51 0.55 6.81
CA ALA A 95 11.94 0.45 6.60
C ALA A 95 12.31 -0.81 5.83
N ASP A 96 11.78 -1.95 6.23
CA ASP A 96 11.98 -3.26 5.59
C ASP A 96 11.47 -3.24 4.16
N PHE A 97 10.30 -2.65 3.92
CA PHE A 97 9.79 -2.43 2.57
C PHE A 97 10.81 -1.67 1.70
N ALA A 98 11.33 -0.55 2.18
CA ALA A 98 12.29 0.25 1.42
C ALA A 98 13.61 -0.51 1.16
N ILE A 99 14.11 -1.23 2.15
CA ILE A 99 15.34 -2.03 2.05
C ILE A 99 15.16 -3.17 1.05
N THR A 100 14.07 -3.93 1.15
CA THR A 100 13.75 -5.04 0.23
C THR A 100 13.58 -4.52 -1.20
N ARG A 101 12.91 -3.38 -1.39
CA ARG A 101 12.79 -2.74 -2.71
C ARG A 101 14.16 -2.36 -3.29
N ARG A 102 15.08 -1.86 -2.47
CA ARG A 102 16.44 -1.48 -2.89
C ARG A 102 17.32 -2.68 -3.21
N LYS A 103 17.16 -3.77 -2.46
CA LYS A 103 17.92 -5.01 -2.65
C LYS A 103 17.44 -5.80 -3.87
N GLY A 104 16.12 -5.80 -4.12
CA GLY A 104 15.50 -6.74 -5.04
C GLY A 104 15.44 -8.15 -4.44
N ASP A 105 14.81 -9.05 -5.18
CA ASP A 105 14.71 -10.46 -4.83
C ASP A 105 15.10 -11.31 -6.04
N PRO A 106 16.31 -11.91 -6.03
CA PRO A 106 16.77 -12.78 -7.10
C PRO A 106 15.89 -14.03 -7.29
N LEU A 107 15.26 -14.54 -6.23
CA LEU A 107 14.40 -15.74 -6.32
C LEU A 107 13.10 -15.42 -7.05
N LYS A 108 12.57 -14.21 -6.88
CA LYS A 108 11.41 -13.69 -7.62
C LYS A 108 11.80 -13.02 -8.95
N GLY A 109 13.09 -13.02 -9.32
CA GLY A 109 13.59 -12.38 -10.54
C GLY A 109 13.44 -10.86 -10.58
N THR A 110 13.37 -10.21 -9.41
CA THR A 110 13.16 -8.76 -9.30
C THR A 110 14.47 -8.05 -8.97
N GLU A 111 14.87 -7.11 -9.82
CA GLU A 111 16.05 -6.27 -9.56
C GLU A 111 15.74 -5.18 -8.52
N GLY A 112 16.78 -4.79 -7.78
CA GLY A 112 16.72 -3.68 -6.85
C GLY A 112 16.46 -2.35 -7.54
N VAL A 113 15.56 -1.54 -6.98
CA VAL A 113 15.22 -0.24 -7.57
C VAL A 113 16.16 0.88 -7.13
N ALA A 114 16.21 1.96 -7.91
CA ALA A 114 16.95 3.16 -7.54
C ALA A 114 16.42 3.79 -6.23
N PRO A 115 17.26 4.53 -5.46
CA PRO A 115 16.84 5.18 -4.21
C PRO A 115 15.61 6.07 -4.36
N PHE A 116 15.53 6.76 -5.50
CA PHE A 116 14.42 7.65 -5.83
C PHE A 116 13.11 6.90 -6.07
N THR A 117 13.17 5.72 -6.67
CA THR A 117 11.99 4.88 -6.91
C THR A 117 11.42 4.39 -5.58
N ALA A 118 12.26 3.89 -4.68
CA ALA A 118 11.83 3.50 -3.33
C ALA A 118 11.25 4.69 -2.53
N LEU A 119 11.86 5.88 -2.66
CA LEU A 119 11.32 7.11 -2.07
C LEU A 119 9.93 7.46 -2.61
N LYS A 120 9.74 7.30 -3.93
CA LYS A 120 8.46 7.57 -4.60
C LYS A 120 7.39 6.57 -4.17
N ASP A 121 7.73 5.28 -4.08
CA ASP A 121 6.82 4.23 -3.61
C ASP A 121 6.34 4.53 -2.18
N LEU A 122 7.26 4.89 -1.27
CA LEU A 122 6.90 5.35 0.08
C LEU A 122 6.00 6.59 0.05
N GLY A 123 6.25 7.55 -0.86
CA GLY A 123 5.41 8.73 -1.02
C GLY A 123 3.98 8.40 -1.46
N HIS A 124 3.82 7.37 -2.30
CA HIS A 124 2.50 6.86 -2.69
C HIS A 124 1.78 6.21 -1.52
N ILE A 125 2.48 5.43 -0.70
CA ILE A 125 1.91 4.87 0.54
C ILE A 125 1.43 6.00 1.48
N LYS A 126 2.24 7.05 1.68
CA LYS A 126 1.82 8.20 2.50
C LYS A 126 0.55 8.86 1.96
N ALA A 127 0.45 9.03 0.64
CA ALA A 127 -0.73 9.64 0.03
C ALA A 127 -2.00 8.82 0.31
N VAL A 128 -1.90 7.49 0.33
CA VAL A 128 -3.01 6.59 0.71
C VAL A 128 -3.34 6.75 2.19
N LEU A 129 -2.34 6.68 3.08
CA LEU A 129 -2.54 6.82 4.54
C LEU A 129 -3.26 8.13 4.91
N ILE A 130 -2.80 9.25 4.34
CA ILE A 130 -3.39 10.56 4.57
C ILE A 130 -4.82 10.63 4.06
N HIS A 131 -5.10 10.05 2.88
CA HIS A 131 -6.46 10.03 2.35
C HIS A 131 -7.40 9.18 3.22
N VAL A 132 -6.94 8.00 3.64
CA VAL A 132 -7.68 7.11 4.54
C VAL A 132 -8.02 7.81 5.86
N GLU A 133 -7.05 8.50 6.45
CA GLU A 133 -7.23 9.25 7.69
C GLU A 133 -8.18 10.45 7.51
N HIS A 134 -7.91 11.32 6.53
CA HIS A 134 -8.56 12.63 6.45
C HIS A 134 -9.90 12.60 5.68
N VAL A 135 -10.06 11.68 4.73
CA VAL A 135 -11.26 11.57 3.89
C VAL A 135 -12.18 10.47 4.38
N TRP A 136 -11.63 9.31 4.76
CA TRP A 136 -12.44 8.20 5.27
C TRP A 136 -12.61 8.19 6.79
N GLY A 137 -11.86 9.02 7.51
CA GLY A 137 -12.00 9.18 8.96
C GLY A 137 -11.50 7.97 9.77
N GLU A 138 -10.62 7.16 9.18
CA GLU A 138 -10.05 6.00 9.85
C GLU A 138 -8.89 6.41 10.76
N PRO A 139 -8.74 5.79 11.95
CA PRO A 139 -7.77 6.21 12.97
C PRO A 139 -6.34 5.75 12.61
N LEU A 140 -5.67 6.50 11.74
CA LEU A 140 -4.32 6.21 11.24
C LEU A 140 -3.25 7.22 11.69
N GLU A 141 -3.56 8.12 12.63
CA GLU A 141 -2.67 9.18 13.11
C GLU A 141 -1.32 8.59 13.56
N GLU A 142 -1.36 7.50 14.34
CA GLU A 142 -0.16 6.83 14.85
C GLU A 142 0.65 6.17 13.72
N VAL A 143 -0.02 5.58 12.73
CA VAL A 143 0.63 4.93 11.58
C VAL A 143 1.35 5.96 10.71
N VAL A 144 0.74 7.13 10.49
CA VAL A 144 1.36 8.24 9.76
C VAL A 144 2.61 8.76 10.49
N VAL A 145 2.56 8.84 11.82
CA VAL A 145 3.73 9.21 12.65
C VAL A 145 4.83 8.16 12.54
N GLU A 146 4.50 6.86 12.60
CA GLU A 146 5.46 5.77 12.44
C GLU A 146 6.10 5.76 11.05
N TYR A 147 5.32 6.03 10.01
CA TYR A 147 5.82 6.24 8.65
C TYR A 147 6.85 7.38 8.60
N ASP A 148 6.56 8.54 9.21
CA ASP A 148 7.44 9.70 9.13
C ASP A 148 8.77 9.48 9.88
N LYS A 149 8.73 8.73 10.99
CA LYS A 149 9.95 8.27 11.68
C LYS A 149 10.78 7.35 10.80
N ALA A 150 10.15 6.37 10.13
CA ALA A 150 10.83 5.47 9.20
C ALA A 150 11.49 6.24 8.06
N LEU A 151 10.73 7.13 7.40
CA LEU A 151 11.21 7.94 6.28
C LEU A 151 12.39 8.83 6.68
N THR A 152 12.36 9.40 7.88
CA THR A 152 13.47 10.19 8.43
C THR A 152 14.73 9.34 8.59
N GLY A 153 14.60 8.14 9.16
CA GLY A 153 15.70 7.19 9.31
C GLY A 153 16.30 6.76 7.97
N LEU A 154 15.45 6.35 7.02
CA LEU A 154 15.83 5.90 5.68
C LEU A 154 16.56 6.99 4.87
N ARG A 155 16.15 8.25 5.02
CA ARG A 155 16.84 9.39 4.38
C ARG A 155 18.20 9.64 4.99
N LYS A 156 18.32 9.60 6.32
CA LYS A 156 19.59 9.80 7.03
C LYS A 156 20.61 8.70 6.69
N SER A 157 20.16 7.46 6.52
CA SER A 157 20.99 6.33 6.09
C SER A 157 21.24 6.27 4.57
N ARG A 158 20.74 7.24 3.80
CA ARG A 158 20.86 7.32 2.32
C ARG A 158 20.30 6.08 1.58
N ILE A 159 19.40 5.32 2.21
CA ILE A 159 18.70 4.20 1.57
C ILE A 159 17.73 4.73 0.52
N VAL A 160 17.03 5.82 0.85
CA VAL A 160 16.16 6.57 -0.06
C VAL A 160 16.69 7.98 -0.24
N THR A 161 16.82 8.42 -1.48
CA THR A 161 17.34 9.76 -1.83
C THR A 161 16.59 10.33 -3.02
N LYS A 162 16.65 11.66 -3.17
CA LYS A 162 16.13 12.34 -4.36
C LYS A 162 16.88 11.87 -5.61
N SER A 163 16.24 11.95 -6.77
CA SER A 163 16.90 11.67 -8.04
C SER A 163 18.08 12.61 -8.23
N LYS A 164 19.14 12.10 -8.84
CA LYS A 164 20.26 12.94 -9.27
C LYS A 164 19.83 13.65 -10.55
N THR A 165 19.78 14.98 -10.52
CA THR A 165 19.66 15.79 -11.74
C THR A 165 20.97 15.70 -12.51
N ARG A 166 20.88 15.64 -13.84
CA ARG A 166 22.03 15.68 -14.73
C ARG A 166 21.93 16.97 -15.51
N ASP A 167 22.72 17.96 -15.13
CA ASP A 167 22.71 19.29 -15.74
C ASP A 167 23.90 19.48 -16.69
N ARG A 168 24.49 18.37 -17.18
CA ARG A 168 25.58 18.44 -18.16
C ARG A 168 25.04 18.88 -19.51
N LEU A 169 25.71 19.85 -20.13
CA LEU A 169 25.48 20.18 -21.53
C LEU A 169 26.12 19.09 -22.41
N PRO A 170 25.45 18.63 -23.48
CA PRO A 170 26.05 17.74 -24.46
C PRO A 170 27.29 18.36 -25.10
N THR A 171 28.30 17.55 -25.40
CA THR A 171 29.48 18.02 -26.14
C THR A 171 29.15 18.20 -27.63
N PHE A 172 30.00 18.94 -28.36
CA PHE A 172 29.85 19.11 -29.80
C PHE A 172 29.82 17.77 -30.56
N GLU A 173 30.68 16.82 -30.17
CA GLU A 173 30.72 15.48 -30.77
C GLU A 173 29.44 14.68 -30.50
N GLU A 174 28.91 14.72 -29.26
CA GLU A 174 27.63 14.10 -28.92
C GLU A 174 26.48 14.71 -29.74
N LEU A 175 26.46 16.04 -29.90
CA LEU A 175 25.46 16.73 -30.73
C LEU A 175 25.55 16.31 -32.19
N GLN A 176 26.76 16.24 -32.76
CA GLN A 176 26.97 15.79 -34.14
C GLN A 176 26.54 14.32 -34.34
N ALA A 177 26.82 13.45 -33.37
CA ALA A 177 26.39 12.06 -33.40
C ALA A 177 24.85 11.96 -33.36
N LEU A 178 24.20 12.72 -32.48
CA LEU A 178 22.74 12.77 -32.36
C LEU A 178 22.09 13.28 -33.65
N THR A 179 22.55 14.41 -34.20
CA THR A 179 21.99 14.96 -35.45
C THR A 179 22.17 14.00 -36.61
N THR A 180 23.34 13.35 -36.72
CA THR A 180 23.59 12.32 -37.75
C THR A 180 22.65 11.13 -37.60
N HIS A 181 22.43 10.64 -36.38
CA HIS A 181 21.51 9.54 -36.11
C HIS A 181 20.06 9.89 -36.48
N PHE A 182 19.57 11.06 -36.04
CA PHE A 182 18.21 11.50 -36.37
C PHE A 182 18.02 11.75 -37.87
N TYR A 183 19.03 12.29 -38.55
CA TYR A 183 19.00 12.49 -39.99
C TYR A 183 18.93 11.17 -40.77
N LYS A 184 19.73 10.17 -40.37
CA LYS A 184 19.65 8.81 -40.94
C LYS A 184 18.26 8.20 -40.75
N ASN A 185 17.72 8.27 -39.53
CA ASN A 185 16.38 7.73 -39.24
C ASN A 185 15.28 8.45 -40.03
N TRP A 186 15.40 9.77 -40.21
CA TRP A 186 14.48 10.54 -41.04
C TRP A 186 14.56 10.12 -42.51
N LYS A 187 15.76 10.00 -43.08
CA LYS A 187 15.96 9.47 -44.45
C LYS A 187 15.43 8.06 -44.62
N HIS A 188 15.67 7.16 -43.67
CA HIS A 188 15.13 5.80 -43.72
C HIS A 188 13.61 5.79 -43.75
N LYS A 189 12.96 6.60 -42.91
CA LYS A 189 11.50 6.75 -42.94
C LYS A 189 11.03 7.33 -44.27
N LEU A 190 11.67 8.39 -44.78
CA LEU A 190 11.31 9.01 -46.05
C LEU A 190 11.37 8.01 -47.22
N ASN A 191 12.42 7.19 -47.28
CA ASN A 191 12.57 6.17 -48.31
C ASN A 191 11.53 5.04 -48.19
N LEU A 192 11.08 4.72 -46.97
CA LEU A 192 9.97 3.78 -46.74
C LEU A 192 8.62 4.34 -47.23
N TYR A 193 8.42 5.66 -47.18
CA TYR A 193 7.22 6.32 -47.70
C TYR A 193 7.26 6.62 -49.20
N LEU A 194 8.45 6.65 -49.82
CA LEU A 194 8.65 6.88 -51.26
C LEU A 194 8.74 5.58 -52.09
N CYS A 195 8.62 4.41 -51.45
CA CYS A 195 8.56 3.09 -52.10
C CYS A 195 7.13 2.49 -52.14
N ILE A 196 6.11 3.33 -51.98
CA ILE A 196 4.69 3.05 -52.29
C ILE A 196 4.28 4.01 -53.41
#